data_AF-A0A970DM05-F1
#
_entry.id   AF-A0A970DM05-F1
#
_cell.length_a   1.000
_cell.length_b   1.000
_cell.length_c   1.000
_cell.angle_alpha   90.00
_cell.angle_beta   90.00
_cell.angle_gamma   90.00
#
_symmetry.space_group_name_H-M   'P 1'
#
loop_
_entity.id
_entity.type
_entity.pdbx_description
1 polymer ?
#
loop_
_entity_poly.entity_id
_entity_poly.type
_entity_poly.pdbx_seq_one_letter_code
_entity_poly.pdbx_strand_id
1 'polypeptide(L)'
;MYQDLIVVIVDKYLSEDVMRFAKSAGARGGTILHGRSIDLKSLKKVFNLSIEPEKEVVLILSKEEDTDSIIKFIDEGLKKSFNHQGIILVLDVLSALG
;
A
#
# COMPACT_ATOMS: atom_id res chain seq x y z
N MET A 1 -5.31 5.13 -23.22
CA MET A 1 -4.53 5.61 -22.07
C MET A 1 -4.64 4.51 -21.05
N TYR A 2 -3.65 3.63 -21.00
CA TYR A 2 -3.62 2.58 -19.98
C TYR A 2 -3.37 3.26 -18.63
N GLN A 3 -4.05 2.77 -17.61
CA GLN A 3 -3.91 3.23 -16.24
C GLN A 3 -3.38 2.06 -15.42
N ASP A 4 -2.62 2.38 -14.38
CA ASP A 4 -2.17 1.38 -13.45
C ASP A 4 -2.89 1.55 -12.13
N LEU A 5 -3.23 0.43 -11.51
CA LEU A 5 -3.62 0.38 -10.12
C LEU A 5 -2.40 -0.04 -9.30
N ILE A 6 -1.85 0.90 -8.56
CA ILE A 6 -0.84 0.65 -7.55
C ILE A 6 -1.56 0.21 -6.28
N VAL A 7 -1.22 -0.99 -5.80
CA VAL A 7 -1.74 -1.57 -4.55
C VAL A 7 -0.60 -1.64 -3.55
N VAL A 8 -0.73 -0.96 -2.43
CA VAL A 8 0.27 -0.94 -1.36
C VAL A 8 -0.32 -1.58 -0.11
N ILE A 9 0.26 -2.68 0.35
CA ILE A 9 -0.16 -3.41 1.55
C ILE A 9 0.85 -3.14 2.65
N VAL A 10 0.42 -2.52 3.74
CA VAL A 10 1.28 -2.14 4.88
C VAL A 10 0.65 -2.54 6.21
N ASP A 11 1.44 -2.51 7.28
CA ASP A 11 0.92 -2.58 8.64
C ASP A 11 -0.04 -1.41 8.91
N LYS A 12 -0.98 -1.62 9.83
CA LYS A 12 -1.94 -0.59 10.23
C LYS A 12 -1.23 0.70 10.67
N TYR A 13 -1.86 1.83 10.37
CA TYR A 13 -1.42 3.19 10.66
C TYR A 13 -0.31 3.74 9.75
N LEU A 14 0.08 3.00 8.71
CA LEU A 14 1.06 3.47 7.72
C LEU A 14 0.44 3.96 6.41
N SER A 15 -0.87 3.79 6.22
CA SER A 15 -1.56 4.19 4.98
C SER A 15 -1.46 5.69 4.67
N GLU A 16 -1.51 6.54 5.69
CA GLU A 16 -1.35 8.00 5.54
C GLU A 16 0.07 8.37 5.11
N ASP A 17 1.09 7.68 5.61
CA ASP A 17 2.48 7.86 5.17
C ASP A 17 2.65 7.45 3.71
N VAL A 18 2.07 6.31 3.31
CA VAL A 18 2.04 5.86 1.91
C VAL A 18 1.42 6.94 1.03
N MET A 19 0.25 7.48 1.40
CA MET A 19 -0.42 8.52 0.63
C MET A 19 0.40 9.83 0.59
N ARG A 20 1.10 10.20 1.66
CA ARG A 20 1.99 11.36 1.68
C ARG A 20 3.14 11.20 0.69
N PHE A 21 3.80 10.05 0.68
CA PHE A 21 4.89 9.78 -0.27
C PHE A 21 4.39 9.73 -1.70
N ALA A 22 3.27 9.06 -1.95
CA ALA A 22 2.65 8.98 -3.27
C ALA A 22 2.29 10.37 -3.82
N LYS A 23 1.66 11.22 -3.00
CA LYS A 23 1.30 12.59 -3.38
C LYS A 23 2.52 13.45 -3.70
N SER A 24 3.64 13.22 -3.00
CA SER A 24 4.91 13.92 -3.28
C SER A 24 5.49 13.56 -4.65
N ALA A 25 5.09 12.42 -5.22
CA ALA A 25 5.48 11.94 -6.54
C ALA A 25 4.42 12.19 -7.64
N GLY A 26 3.34 12.92 -7.34
CA GLY A 26 2.31 13.29 -8.31
C GLY A 26 1.00 12.51 -8.24
N ALA A 27 0.87 11.55 -7.30
CA ALA A 27 -0.41 10.86 -7.10
C ALA A 27 -1.50 11.85 -6.66
N ARG A 28 -2.69 11.73 -7.24
CA ARG A 28 -3.82 12.64 -6.93
C ARG A 28 -4.54 12.26 -5.63
N GLY A 29 -4.59 10.98 -5.33
CA GLY A 29 -5.36 10.43 -4.22
C GLY A 29 -5.32 8.91 -4.22
N GLY A 30 -6.12 8.31 -3.35
CA GLY A 30 -6.23 6.87 -3.25
C GLY A 30 -7.33 6.48 -2.27
N THR A 31 -7.64 5.19 -2.24
CA THR A 31 -8.62 4.59 -1.32
C THR A 31 -7.88 3.69 -0.34
N ILE A 32 -8.23 3.77 0.94
CA ILE A 32 -7.66 2.93 1.99
C ILE A 32 -8.70 1.86 2.37
N LEU A 33 -8.28 0.60 2.34
CA LEU A 33 -9.05 -0.54 2.84
C LEU A 33 -8.38 -1.10 4.09
N HIS A 34 -9.17 -1.35 5.12
CA HIS A 34 -8.68 -2.07 6.30
C HIS A 34 -8.74 -3.58 6.06
N GLY A 35 -7.68 -4.27 6.44
CA GLY A 35 -7.56 -5.71 6.27
C GLY A 35 -6.80 -6.36 7.41
N ARG A 36 -6.53 -7.65 7.22
CA ARG A 36 -5.75 -8.47 8.14
C ARG A 36 -4.95 -9.50 7.36
N SER A 37 -3.77 -9.83 7.84
CA SER A 37 -3.00 -10.94 7.30
C SER A 37 -3.37 -12.23 8.00
N ILE A 38 -3.60 -13.28 7.22
CA ILE A 38 -3.69 -14.65 7.71
C ILE A 38 -2.35 -15.29 7.42
N ASP A 39 -1.39 -15.11 8.33
CA ASP A 39 -0.12 -15.84 8.28
C ASP A 39 -0.13 -16.91 9.39
N LEU A 40 -0.13 -18.17 8.95
CA LEU A 40 -0.14 -19.36 9.79
C LEU A 40 1.11 -19.45 10.69
N LYS A 41 2.22 -18.81 10.30
CA LYS A 41 3.45 -18.73 11.12
C LYS A 41 3.41 -17.57 12.11
N SER A 42 2.61 -16.54 11.86
CA SER A 42 2.55 -15.32 12.68
C SER A 42 1.32 -15.22 13.57
N LEU A 43 0.55 -16.30 13.77
CA LEU A 43 -0.43 -16.39 14.85
C LEU A 43 0.31 -16.33 16.19
N LYS A 44 0.74 -15.12 16.55
CA LYS A 44 1.29 -14.82 17.87
C LYS A 44 0.16 -15.06 18.86
N LYS A 45 0.28 -16.14 19.62
CA LYS A 45 -0.59 -16.38 20.76
C LYS A 45 -0.15 -15.44 21.87
N VAL A 46 -0.95 -14.41 22.12
CA VAL A 46 -0.81 -13.56 23.29
C VAL A 46 -1.97 -13.93 24.21
N PHE A 47 -1.67 -14.40 25.43
CA PHE A 47 -2.68 -14.89 26.39
C PHE A 47 -3.66 -15.96 25.82
N ASN A 48 -3.16 -16.91 25.02
CA ASN A 48 -3.97 -17.93 24.32
C ASN A 48 -5.03 -17.40 23.33
N LEU A 49 -5.00 -16.10 23.02
CA LEU A 49 -5.82 -15.50 21.97
C LEU A 49 -5.01 -15.45 20.67
N SER A 50 -5.64 -15.88 19.57
CA SER A 50 -5.10 -15.70 18.23
C SER A 50 -5.27 -14.24 17.82
N ILE A 51 -4.17 -13.50 17.68
CA ILE A 51 -4.19 -12.13 17.18
C ILE A 51 -3.74 -12.15 15.71
N GLU A 52 -4.63 -11.71 14.83
CA GLU A 52 -4.34 -11.54 13.42
C GLU A 52 -3.66 -10.17 13.21
N PRO A 53 -2.53 -10.09 12.48
CA PRO A 53 -1.91 -8.81 12.16
C PRO A 53 -2.85 -7.93 11.34
N GLU A 54 -3.18 -6.74 11.87
CA GLU A 54 -3.96 -5.74 11.14
C GLU A 54 -3.13 -5.10 10.03
N LYS A 55 -3.76 -4.93 8.86
CA LYS A 55 -3.15 -4.36 7.66
C LYS A 55 -3.99 -3.23 7.11
N GLU A 56 -3.37 -2.37 6.33
CA GLU A 56 -4.03 -1.40 5.48
C GLU A 56 -3.58 -1.58 4.04
N VAL A 57 -4.54 -1.51 3.12
CA VAL A 57 -4.31 -1.59 1.68
C VAL A 57 -4.64 -0.25 1.06
N VAL A 58 -3.66 0.39 0.45
CA VAL A 58 -3.82 1.66 -0.25
C VAL A 58 -3.90 1.39 -1.75
N LEU A 59 -4.99 1.83 -2.36
CA LEU A 59 -5.27 1.71 -3.78
C LEU A 59 -5.08 3.08 -4.43
N ILE A 60 -4.14 3.18 -5.38
CA ILE A 60 -3.79 4.42 -6.06
C ILE A 60 -3.91 4.18 -7.55
N LEU A 61 -4.80 4.91 -8.21
CA LEU A 61 -4.91 4.93 -9.66
C LEU A 61 -3.91 5.95 -10.21
N SER A 62 -3.01 5.52 -11.08
CA SER A 62 -2.01 6.37 -11.74
C SER A 62 -2.11 6.24 -13.25
N LYS A 63 -1.53 7.23 -13.94
CA LYS A 63 -1.16 7.05 -15.33
C LYS A 63 0.12 6.21 -15.39
N GLU A 64 0.25 5.42 -16.44
CA GLU A 64 1.44 4.61 -16.72
C GLU A 64 2.74 5.42 -16.64
N GLU A 65 2.75 6.66 -17.15
CA GLU A 65 3.90 7.57 -17.12
C GLU A 65 4.35 8.01 -15.71
N ASP A 66 3.44 7.97 -14.73
CA ASP A 66 3.70 8.41 -13.34
C ASP A 66 3.98 7.22 -12.39
N THR A 67 3.62 5.99 -12.79
CA THR A 67 3.62 4.80 -11.93
C THR A 67 5.00 4.53 -11.31
N ASP A 68 6.05 4.49 -12.12
CA ASP A 68 7.42 4.19 -11.66
C ASP A 68 7.94 5.21 -10.64
N SER A 69 7.60 6.48 -10.83
CA SER A 69 7.97 7.55 -9.90
C SER A 69 7.25 7.35 -8.56
N ILE A 70 5.94 7.08 -8.61
CA ILE A 70 5.11 6.91 -7.41
C ILE A 70 5.60 5.70 -6.59
N ILE A 71 5.81 4.53 -7.20
CA ILE A 71 6.24 3.34 -6.47
C ILE A 71 7.61 3.54 -5.82
N LYS A 72 8.53 4.24 -6.50
CA LYS A 72 9.88 4.49 -5.99
C LYS A 72 9.86 5.39 -4.76
N PHE A 73 9.09 6.49 -4.81
CA PHE A 73 8.97 7.40 -3.67
C PHE A 73 8.28 6.74 -2.46
N ILE A 74 7.28 5.89 -2.69
CA ILE A 74 6.65 5.11 -1.61
C ILE A 74 7.67 4.16 -0.98
N ASP A 75 8.39 3.37 -1.78
CA ASP A 75 9.37 2.39 -1.29
C ASP A 75 10.51 3.07 -0.50
N GLU A 76 11.10 4.13 -1.05
CA GLU A 76 12.16 4.89 -0.37
C GLU A 76 11.67 5.55 0.93
N GLY A 77 10.47 6.14 0.91
CA GLY A 77 9.86 6.79 2.07
C GLY A 77 9.58 5.80 3.21
N LEU A 78 9.04 4.63 2.89
CA LEU A 78 8.76 3.57 3.85
C LEU A 78 10.06 3.00 4.44
N LYS A 79 11.07 2.70 3.60
CA LYS A 79 12.37 2.19 4.05
C LYS A 79 13.06 3.15 5.02
N LYS A 80 13.04 4.45 4.71
CA LYS A 80 13.68 5.48 5.54
C LYS A 80 12.99 5.70 6.89
N SER A 81 11.67 5.54 6.93
CA SER A 81 10.86 5.96 8.09
C SER A 81 10.54 4.83 9.06
N PHE A 82 10.35 3.60 8.58
CA PHE A 82 9.75 2.53 9.38
C PHE A 82 10.56 1.25 9.48
N ASN A 83 11.65 1.11 8.70
CA ASN A 83 12.46 -0.12 8.62
C ASN A 83 11.62 -1.40 8.36
N HIS A 84 10.38 -1.24 7.92
CA HIS A 84 9.39 -2.27 7.63
C HIS A 84 8.95 -2.09 6.18
N GLN A 85 8.92 -3.18 5.42
CA GLN A 85 8.59 -3.15 4.00
C GLN A 85 7.24 -3.82 3.79
N GLY A 86 6.28 -3.02 3.33
CA GLY A 86 5.02 -3.52 2.81
C GLY A 86 5.19 -4.24 1.48
N ILE A 87 4.08 -4.59 0.84
CA ILE A 87 4.06 -5.16 -0.51
C ILE A 87 3.50 -4.10 -1.45
N ILE A 88 4.18 -3.87 -2.57
CA ILE A 88 3.67 -3.02 -3.66
C ILE A 88 3.39 -3.93 -4.85
N LEU A 89 2.19 -3.86 -5.40
CA LEU A 89 1.77 -4.52 -6.63
C LEU A 89 1.30 -3.45 -7.62
N VAL A 90 1.53 -3.70 -8.90
CA VAL A 90 1.03 -2.88 -10.00
C VAL A 90 0.17 -3.78 -10.88
N LEU A 91 -1.05 -3.33 -11.17
CA LEU A 91 -2.02 -4.07 -11.97
C LEU A 91 -2.51 -3.18 -13.12
N ASP A 92 -2.56 -3.75 -14.33
CA ASP A 92 -3.10 -3.06 -15.50
C ASP A 92 -4.61 -2.81 -15.30
N VAL A 93 -5.03 -1.57 -15.54
CA VAL A 93 -6.44 -1.17 -15.53
C VAL A 93 -6.90 -0.90 -16.95
N LEU A 94 -7.85 -1.71 -17.41
CA LEU A 94 -8.44 -1.57 -18.75
C LEU A 94 -9.25 -0.26 -18.88
N SER A 95 -10.03 0.08 -17.85
CA SER A 95 -10.79 1.33 -17.77
C SER A 95 -11.16 1.66 -16.33
N ALA A 96 -11.29 2.95 -16.02
CA ALA A 96 -11.87 3.44 -14.78
C ALA A 96 -12.79 4.64 -15.09
N LEU A 97 -13.89 4.72 -14.36
CA LEU A 97 -14.88 5.80 -14.44
C LEU A 97 -15.22 6.25 -13.02
N GLY A 98 -15.16 7.55 -12.76
CA GLY A 98 -15.41 8.12 -11.44
C GLY A 98 -15.29 9.63 -11.44
#